data_AF-A0A4Q3X1H2-F1
#
_entry.id   AF-A0A4Q3X1H2-F1
#
_cell.length_a   1.000
_cell.length_b   1.000
_cell.length_c   1.000
_cell.angle_alpha   90.00
_cell.angle_beta   90.00
_cell.angle_gamma   90.00
#
_symmetry.space_group_name_H-M   'P 1'
#
loop_
_entity.id
_entity.type
_entity.pdbx_description
1 polymer ?
#
loop_
_entity_poly.entity_id
_entity_poly.type
_entity_poly.pdbx_seq_one_letter_code
_entity_poly.pdbx_strand_id
1 'polypeptide(L)'
;MRNFRFIISTLALAVSLSPEMASAQATATAPADSATGSVSLVVDNFEEGIGAWTRSDKAKAGLSDVVATKPTGGAPGSNGAALLAFKSSETGWASLSRSVDGTQWSKIGANRLVFWMSGGGNREGVGLQLRAKNAGSDLTFTLPKPIRLDITRWRKVAVPFTDFK
;
A
#
# COMPACT_ATOMS: atom_id res chain seq x y z
N MET A 1 -13.90 0.34 -23.37
CA MET A 1 -13.90 0.19 -21.90
C MET A 1 -12.55 -0.39 -21.49
N ARG A 2 -11.74 0.36 -20.72
CA ARG A 2 -10.40 -0.07 -20.31
C ARG A 2 -10.49 -0.74 -18.93
N ASN A 3 -9.77 -1.84 -18.74
CA ASN A 3 -9.68 -2.53 -17.46
C ASN A 3 -8.27 -2.29 -16.89
N PHE A 4 -8.20 -1.80 -15.66
CA PHE A 4 -6.97 -1.67 -14.89
C PHE A 4 -6.89 -2.86 -13.94
N ARG A 5 -5.74 -3.51 -13.89
CA ARG A 5 -5.52 -4.69 -13.05
C ARG A 5 -4.13 -4.62 -12.47
N PHE A 6 -4.02 -4.93 -11.18
CA PHE A 6 -2.72 -5.10 -10.53
C PHE A 6 -2.87 -6.03 -9.33
N ILE A 7 -1.76 -6.67 -8.97
CA ILE A 7 -1.72 -7.64 -7.88
C ILE A 7 -0.92 -7.03 -6.73
N ILE A 8 -1.39 -7.15 -5.50
CA ILE A 8 -0.67 -6.79 -4.27
C ILE A 8 -0.51 -8.07 -3.42
N SER A 9 0.68 -8.34 -2.87
CA SER A 9 0.93 -9.51 -2.00
C SER A 9 1.14 -9.16 -0.52
N THR A 10 1.50 -7.93 -0.22
CA THR A 10 1.65 -7.47 1.17
C THR A 10 1.44 -5.98 1.19
N LEU A 11 0.62 -5.52 2.13
CA LEU A 11 0.43 -4.13 2.50
C LEU A 11 0.85 -3.99 3.97
N ALA A 12 1.83 -3.15 4.20
CA ALA A 12 2.39 -2.89 5.51
C ALA A 12 2.58 -1.39 5.71
N LEU A 13 2.63 -1.00 6.97
CA LEU A 13 3.01 0.32 7.40
C LEU A 13 4.36 0.20 8.05
N ALA A 14 5.25 1.10 7.72
CA ALA A 14 6.61 1.03 8.21
C ALA A 14 7.02 2.34 8.83
N VAL A 15 7.91 2.22 9.80
CA VAL A 15 8.78 3.30 10.24
C VAL A 15 10.07 3.17 9.46
N SER A 16 10.49 4.24 8.81
CA SER A 16 11.89 4.36 8.39
C SER A 16 12.63 5.18 9.40
N LEU A 17 13.60 4.56 10.03
CA LEU A 17 14.63 5.27 10.76
C LEU A 17 15.57 5.88 9.70
N SER A 18 15.65 7.20 9.63
CA SER A 18 16.64 7.86 8.78
C SER A 18 18.04 7.57 9.34
N PRO A 19 19.03 7.18 8.52
CA PRO A 19 20.39 6.94 9.00
C PRO A 19 21.15 8.21 9.44
N GLU A 20 20.52 9.39 9.38
CA GLU A 20 21.17 10.69 9.59
C GLU A 20 21.48 11.03 11.07
N MET A 21 21.08 10.19 12.02
CA MET A 21 21.35 10.40 13.46
C MET A 21 22.50 9.54 14.00
N ALA A 22 23.18 8.75 13.16
CA ALA A 22 24.30 7.89 13.56
C ALA A 22 25.69 8.54 13.35
N SER A 23 25.79 9.86 13.45
CA SER A 23 27.09 10.56 13.42
C SER A 23 27.23 11.50 14.62
N ALA A 24 27.33 10.90 15.80
CA ALA A 24 28.10 11.46 16.90
C ALA A 24 28.72 10.32 17.70
N GLN A 25 30.06 10.26 17.67
CA GLN A 25 30.96 9.47 18.53
C GLN A 25 31.03 7.95 18.31
N ALA A 26 32.13 7.49 17.71
CA ALA A 26 33.07 6.55 18.35
C ALA A 26 34.25 6.23 17.42
N THR A 27 35.43 6.61 17.87
CA THR A 27 36.73 6.16 17.35
C THR A 27 36.87 4.65 17.60
N ALA A 28 37.16 3.89 16.54
CA ALA A 28 37.79 2.57 16.55
C ALA A 28 37.33 1.54 17.61
N THR A 29 36.36 0.69 17.24
CA THR A 29 36.36 -0.78 17.38
C THR A 29 35.12 -1.29 16.60
N ALA A 30 35.25 -2.40 15.88
CA ALA A 30 34.30 -2.92 14.89
C ALA A 30 32.81 -2.72 15.23
N PRO A 31 31.96 -2.22 14.29
CA PRO A 31 30.53 -2.17 14.55
C PRO A 31 29.99 -3.60 14.46
N ALA A 32 29.66 -4.17 15.61
CA ALA A 32 28.66 -5.21 15.69
C ALA A 32 27.39 -4.70 15.02
N ASP A 33 26.88 -5.54 14.13
CA ASP A 33 25.67 -5.40 13.33
C ASP A 33 24.51 -4.86 14.17
N SER A 34 24.38 -3.54 14.22
CA SER A 34 23.24 -2.87 14.82
C SER A 34 22.14 -2.91 13.77
N ALA A 35 21.49 -4.05 13.68
CA ALA A 35 20.22 -4.20 13.00
C ALA A 35 19.22 -3.27 13.70
N THR A 36 19.15 -2.02 13.25
CA THR A 36 18.06 -1.11 13.58
C THR A 36 16.80 -1.71 12.99
N GLY A 37 16.13 -2.54 13.80
CA GLY A 37 14.92 -3.25 13.41
C GLY A 37 13.89 -2.25 12.92
N SER A 38 13.54 -2.34 11.63
CA SER A 38 12.42 -1.57 11.11
C SER A 38 11.14 -2.15 11.72
N VAL A 39 10.46 -1.37 12.56
CA VAL A 39 9.15 -1.75 13.09
C VAL A 39 8.13 -1.55 11.96
N SER A 40 7.43 -2.62 11.61
CA SER A 40 6.35 -2.60 10.63
C SER A 40 5.10 -3.26 11.15
N LEU A 41 3.95 -2.63 10.91
CA LEU A 41 2.63 -3.23 11.14
C LEU A 41 2.08 -3.72 9.80
N VAL A 42 1.85 -5.03 9.70
CA VAL A 42 1.21 -5.62 8.52
C VAL A 42 -0.26 -5.22 8.53
N VAL A 43 -0.69 -4.50 7.50
CA VAL A 43 -2.10 -4.17 7.28
C VAL A 43 -2.82 -5.37 6.69
N ASP A 44 -2.22 -5.99 5.69
CA ASP A 44 -2.73 -7.18 5.02
C ASP A 44 -1.62 -7.95 4.31
N ASN A 45 -1.61 -9.27 4.43
CA ASN A 45 -0.77 -10.19 3.65
C ASN A 45 -1.61 -11.18 2.83
N PHE A 46 -2.95 -11.03 2.84
CA PHE A 46 -3.90 -11.82 2.07
C PHE A 46 -3.91 -13.34 2.37
N GLU A 47 -3.22 -13.80 3.42
CA GLU A 47 -3.23 -15.21 3.83
C GLU A 47 -4.61 -15.65 4.33
N GLU A 48 -5.36 -14.71 4.92
CA GLU A 48 -6.75 -14.89 5.37
C GLU A 48 -7.78 -14.53 4.27
N GLY A 49 -7.31 -14.29 3.04
CA GLY A 49 -8.13 -13.87 1.92
C GLY A 49 -8.41 -12.37 1.89
N ILE A 50 -9.56 -11.98 1.33
CA ILE A 50 -9.90 -10.59 0.96
C ILE A 50 -11.15 -10.04 1.67
N GLY A 51 -11.70 -10.77 2.66
CA GLY A 51 -12.99 -10.45 3.27
C GLY A 51 -13.05 -9.08 3.97
N ALA A 52 -11.90 -8.54 4.38
CA ALA A 52 -11.81 -7.22 5.03
C ALA A 52 -11.74 -6.05 4.03
N TRP A 53 -11.77 -6.31 2.72
CA TRP A 53 -11.79 -5.26 1.69
C TRP A 53 -13.21 -4.88 1.30
N THR A 54 -13.47 -3.58 1.31
CA THR A 54 -14.75 -3.01 0.90
C THR A 54 -14.67 -2.48 -0.52
N ARG A 55 -15.66 -2.85 -1.35
CA ARG A 55 -15.89 -2.28 -2.67
C ARG A 55 -16.78 -1.05 -2.55
N SER A 56 -16.47 0.02 -3.26
CA SER A 56 -17.32 1.20 -3.33
C SER A 56 -17.26 1.78 -4.74
N ASP A 57 -18.36 1.62 -5.46
CA ASP A 57 -18.51 2.05 -6.85
C ASP A 57 -19.64 3.08 -6.94
N LYS A 58 -19.38 4.20 -7.63
CA LYS A 58 -20.40 5.20 -7.95
C LYS A 58 -20.96 4.96 -9.36
N ALA A 59 -22.25 5.25 -9.52
CA ALA A 59 -23.02 5.17 -10.77
C ALA A 59 -23.33 3.75 -11.29
N LYS A 60 -22.46 2.76 -11.07
CA LYS A 60 -22.71 1.37 -11.48
C LYS A 60 -21.96 0.37 -10.59
N ALA A 61 -22.64 -0.70 -10.16
CA ALA A 61 -21.99 -1.80 -9.46
C ALA A 61 -21.07 -2.61 -10.39
N GLY A 62 -19.95 -3.11 -9.86
CA GLY A 62 -19.02 -3.97 -10.59
C GLY A 62 -18.01 -3.20 -11.46
N LEU A 63 -17.73 -1.95 -11.07
CA LEU A 63 -16.62 -1.16 -11.59
C LEU A 63 -15.32 -1.47 -10.86
N SER A 64 -15.36 -1.96 -9.63
CA SER A 64 -14.21 -2.56 -8.95
C SER A 64 -14.41 -4.04 -8.67
N ASP A 65 -13.31 -4.77 -8.59
CA ASP A 65 -13.27 -6.13 -8.06
C ASP A 65 -11.96 -6.41 -7.34
N VAL A 66 -12.03 -7.25 -6.32
CA VAL A 66 -10.89 -7.76 -5.57
C VAL A 66 -11.02 -9.27 -5.49
N VAL A 67 -9.96 -9.98 -5.86
CA VAL A 67 -9.96 -11.45 -5.94
C VAL A 67 -8.71 -11.97 -5.23
N ALA A 68 -8.89 -12.85 -4.26
CA ALA A 68 -7.78 -13.56 -3.64
C ALA A 68 -7.06 -14.42 -4.69
N THR A 69 -5.74 -14.36 -4.71
CA THR A 69 -4.89 -15.09 -5.65
C THR A 69 -3.61 -15.52 -4.97
N LYS A 70 -2.80 -16.31 -5.66
CA LYS A 70 -1.45 -16.65 -5.23
C LYS A 70 -0.45 -15.81 -6.03
N PRO A 71 0.59 -15.24 -5.40
CA PRO A 71 1.60 -14.50 -6.13
C PRO A 71 2.39 -15.47 -7.00
N THR A 72 2.16 -15.40 -8.31
CA THR A 72 3.02 -16.08 -9.30
C THR A 72 4.19 -15.16 -9.63
N GLY A 73 5.40 -15.72 -9.74
CA GLY A 73 6.58 -14.96 -10.20
C GLY A 73 7.33 -14.15 -9.13
N GLY A 74 7.33 -14.57 -7.86
CA GLY A 74 8.36 -14.13 -6.89
C GLY A 74 8.02 -12.91 -6.03
N ALA A 75 6.77 -12.75 -5.58
CA ALA A 75 6.50 -11.82 -4.49
C ALA A 75 7.24 -12.27 -3.22
N PRO A 76 8.07 -11.42 -2.57
CA PRO A 76 8.82 -11.85 -1.40
C PRO A 76 7.94 -12.04 -0.17
N GLY A 77 7.99 -13.23 0.43
CA GLY A 77 7.57 -13.46 1.82
C GLY A 77 6.08 -13.66 2.09
N SER A 78 5.25 -13.90 1.06
CA SER A 78 3.82 -14.22 1.25
C SER A 78 3.33 -15.24 0.20
N ASN A 79 2.45 -16.15 0.64
CA ASN A 79 1.74 -17.11 -0.20
C ASN A 79 0.39 -16.57 -0.67
N GLY A 80 -0.10 -15.50 -0.05
CA GLY A 80 -1.30 -14.76 -0.37
C GLY A 80 -1.04 -13.54 -1.26
N ALA A 81 -2.02 -13.22 -2.10
CA ALA A 81 -2.09 -11.95 -2.81
C ALA A 81 -3.55 -11.61 -3.15
N ALA A 82 -3.79 -10.36 -3.54
CA ALA A 82 -5.05 -9.95 -4.14
C ALA A 82 -4.82 -9.34 -5.51
N LEU A 83 -5.63 -9.74 -6.49
CA LEU A 83 -5.82 -9.03 -7.75
C LEU A 83 -6.87 -7.95 -7.52
N LEU A 84 -6.47 -6.69 -7.69
CA LEU A 84 -7.35 -5.53 -7.67
C LEU A 84 -7.62 -5.14 -9.12
N ALA A 85 -8.90 -5.07 -9.50
CA ALA A 85 -9.35 -4.75 -10.83
C ALA A 85 -10.32 -3.57 -10.81
N PHE A 86 -10.16 -2.66 -11.77
CA PHE A 86 -11.02 -1.50 -11.96
C PHE A 86 -11.42 -1.38 -13.42
N LYS A 87 -12.65 -0.95 -13.69
CA LYS A 87 -13.15 -0.62 -15.02
C LYS A 87 -13.21 0.89 -15.16
N SER A 88 -12.65 1.42 -16.25
CA SER A 88 -12.80 2.83 -16.60
C SER A 88 -14.26 3.18 -16.82
N SER A 89 -14.73 4.29 -16.27
CA SER A 89 -16.05 4.87 -16.55
C SER A 89 -15.88 6.36 -16.84
N GLU A 90 -16.67 6.89 -17.78
CA GLU A 90 -16.68 8.33 -18.10
C GLU A 90 -17.41 9.15 -17.03
N THR A 91 -18.36 8.55 -16.33
CA THR A 91 -19.27 9.24 -15.39
C THR A 91 -19.21 8.69 -13.97
N GLY A 92 -18.35 7.70 -13.71
CA GLY A 92 -18.28 6.98 -12.44
C GLY A 92 -16.86 6.85 -11.91
N TRP A 93 -16.77 6.48 -10.64
CA TRP A 93 -15.51 6.10 -9.98
C TRP A 93 -15.71 4.78 -9.24
N ALA A 94 -14.61 4.11 -8.99
CA ALA A 94 -14.57 2.85 -8.27
C ALA A 94 -13.39 2.86 -7.30
N SER A 95 -13.59 2.30 -6.12
CA SER A 95 -12.57 2.25 -5.08
C SER A 95 -12.62 0.92 -4.34
N LEU A 96 -11.45 0.48 -3.90
CA LEU A 96 -11.25 -0.63 -2.99
C LEU A 96 -10.58 -0.06 -1.75
N SER A 97 -11.12 -0.38 -0.57
CA SER A 97 -10.61 0.16 0.69
C SER A 97 -10.52 -0.92 1.76
N ARG A 98 -9.54 -0.78 2.65
CA ARG A 98 -9.40 -1.60 3.85
C ARG A 98 -9.30 -0.66 5.05
N SER A 99 -10.17 -0.86 6.03
CA SER A 99 -10.14 -0.11 7.28
C SER A 99 -8.95 -0.57 8.12
N VAL A 100 -8.39 0.36 8.87
CA VAL A 100 -7.14 0.21 9.61
C VAL A 100 -7.24 0.97 10.92
N ASP A 101 -6.61 0.45 11.96
CA ASP A 101 -6.58 1.12 13.27
C ASP A 101 -5.48 2.18 13.29
N GLY A 102 -5.88 3.44 13.07
CA GLY A 102 -4.96 4.58 13.10
C GLY A 102 -4.25 4.79 14.45
N THR A 103 -4.79 4.26 15.55
CA THR A 103 -4.12 4.35 16.86
C THR A 103 -2.89 3.46 16.90
N GLN A 104 -2.92 2.28 16.24
CA GLN A 104 -1.76 1.41 16.10
C GLN A 104 -0.68 2.04 15.21
N TRP A 105 -1.09 2.79 14.18
CA TRP A 105 -0.16 3.48 13.29
C TRP A 105 0.64 4.54 14.03
N SER A 106 -0.07 5.33 14.85
CA SER A 106 0.54 6.36 15.69
C SER A 106 1.48 5.77 16.73
N LYS A 107 1.08 4.66 17.39
CA LYS A 107 1.89 3.97 18.40
C LYS A 107 3.26 3.53 17.89
N ILE A 108 3.34 3.04 16.65
CA ILE A 108 4.63 2.65 16.07
C ILE A 108 5.37 3.84 15.44
N GLY A 109 4.74 5.01 15.28
CA GLY A 109 5.32 6.13 14.56
C GLY A 109 5.42 5.88 13.05
N ALA A 110 4.42 5.20 12.46
CA ALA A 110 4.40 4.87 11.04
C ALA A 110 4.54 6.16 10.20
N ASN A 111 5.47 6.16 9.24
CA ASN A 111 5.74 7.33 8.40
C ASN A 111 5.61 7.07 6.90
N ARG A 112 5.28 5.83 6.52
CA ARG A 112 5.08 5.44 5.13
C ARG A 112 4.18 4.21 5.01
N LEU A 113 3.53 4.11 3.87
CA LEU A 113 2.89 2.89 3.40
C LEU A 113 3.88 2.10 2.54
N VAL A 114 3.93 0.78 2.72
CA VAL A 114 4.80 -0.11 1.97
C VAL A 114 3.99 -1.27 1.45
N PHE A 115 4.12 -1.58 0.16
CA PHE A 115 3.49 -2.76 -0.41
C PHE A 115 4.24 -3.34 -1.58
N TRP A 116 4.09 -4.64 -1.79
CA TRP A 116 4.58 -5.33 -2.99
C TRP A 116 3.49 -5.36 -4.03
N MET A 117 3.81 -4.98 -5.27
CA MET A 117 2.84 -5.03 -6.36
C MET A 117 3.45 -5.47 -7.70
N SER A 118 2.60 -6.01 -8.57
CA SER A 118 2.82 -6.12 -10.01
C SER A 118 1.65 -5.46 -10.75
N GLY A 119 1.95 -4.49 -11.60
CA GLY A 119 1.01 -3.80 -12.47
C GLY A 119 0.73 -4.60 -13.74
N GLY A 120 -0.54 -4.72 -14.13
CA GLY A 120 -0.96 -5.53 -15.29
C GLY A 120 -0.54 -4.99 -16.67
N GLY A 121 0.46 -4.11 -16.76
CA GLY A 121 1.00 -3.54 -17.99
C GLY A 121 0.25 -2.31 -18.51
N ASN A 122 -0.62 -1.70 -17.69
CA ASN A 122 -1.39 -0.54 -18.11
C ASN A 122 -0.59 0.76 -17.91
N ARG A 123 -0.57 1.64 -18.92
CA ARG A 123 0.14 2.93 -18.85
C ARG A 123 -0.47 3.91 -17.85
N GLU A 124 -1.75 3.78 -17.58
CA GLU A 124 -2.44 4.59 -16.59
C GLU A 124 -2.21 4.03 -15.18
N GLY A 125 -2.13 4.93 -14.20
CA GLY A 125 -1.97 4.56 -12.80
C GLY A 125 -3.30 4.51 -12.05
N VAL A 126 -3.23 4.07 -10.81
CA VAL A 126 -4.35 4.16 -9.86
C VAL A 126 -4.06 5.21 -8.80
N GLY A 127 -5.10 5.97 -8.43
CA GLY A 127 -5.02 6.88 -7.29
C GLY A 127 -4.87 6.10 -5.99
N LEU A 128 -4.08 6.64 -5.07
CA LEU A 128 -3.96 6.14 -3.70
C LEU A 128 -4.39 7.24 -2.73
N GLN A 129 -5.25 6.90 -1.79
CA GLN A 129 -5.81 7.83 -0.82
C GLN A 129 -5.70 7.26 0.59
N LEU A 130 -5.41 8.13 1.55
CA LEU A 130 -5.57 7.87 2.98
C LEU A 130 -6.78 8.65 3.45
N ARG A 131 -7.71 7.97 4.13
CA ARG A 131 -8.92 8.59 4.68
C ARG A 131 -8.95 8.43 6.18
N ALA A 132 -9.21 9.52 6.88
CA ALA A 132 -9.31 9.54 8.33
C ALA A 132 -10.69 10.08 8.73
N LYS A 133 -11.41 9.30 9.54
CA LYS A 133 -12.62 9.75 10.21
C LYS A 133 -12.25 10.17 11.63
N ASN A 134 -12.33 11.46 11.93
CA ASN A 134 -12.06 11.98 13.27
C ASN A 134 -13.22 12.87 13.72
N ALA A 135 -13.90 12.47 14.79
CA ALA A 135 -14.93 13.28 15.47
C ALA A 135 -15.90 14.02 14.53
N GLY A 136 -16.42 13.33 13.50
CA GLY A 136 -17.37 13.89 12.53
C GLY A 136 -16.76 14.54 11.29
N SER A 137 -15.43 14.68 11.22
CA SER A 137 -14.71 15.10 10.02
C SER A 137 -14.21 13.89 9.22
N ASP A 138 -14.41 13.91 7.91
CA ASP A 138 -13.84 12.96 6.95
C ASP A 138 -12.72 13.68 6.19
N LEU A 139 -11.48 13.40 6.59
CA LEU A 139 -10.29 13.95 5.95
C LEU A 139 -9.82 12.96 4.88
N THR A 140 -9.54 13.47 3.69
CA THR A 140 -9.00 12.67 2.58
C THR A 140 -7.69 13.28 2.14
N PHE A 141 -6.63 12.48 2.18
CA PHE A 141 -5.31 12.83 1.69
C PHE A 141 -5.02 11.99 0.44
N THR A 142 -4.69 12.64 -0.66
CA THR A 142 -4.49 11.98 -1.96
C THR A 142 -3.03 12.04 -2.35
N LEU A 143 -2.48 10.94 -2.86
CA LEU A 143 -1.17 10.93 -3.47
C LEU A 143 -1.26 11.68 -4.83
N PRO A 144 -0.54 12.80 -5.04
CA PRO A 144 -0.70 13.61 -6.25
C PRO A 144 -0.33 12.88 -7.53
N LYS A 145 0.63 11.94 -7.45
CA LYS A 145 1.05 11.12 -8.59
C LYS A 145 0.46 9.72 -8.44
N PRO A 146 -0.27 9.20 -9.44
CA PRO A 146 -0.87 7.88 -9.35
C PRO A 146 0.21 6.78 -9.32
N ILE A 147 -0.11 5.67 -8.67
CA ILE A 147 0.73 4.48 -8.68
C ILE A 147 0.67 3.87 -10.08
N ARG A 148 1.79 3.91 -10.78
CA ARG A 148 1.88 3.40 -12.15
C ARG A 148 1.66 1.88 -12.21
N LEU A 149 0.90 1.43 -13.21
CA LEU A 149 0.55 0.02 -13.42
C LEU A 149 1.26 -0.62 -14.63
N ASP A 150 2.23 0.07 -15.24
CA ASP A 150 2.93 -0.40 -16.43
C ASP A 150 4.03 -1.43 -16.13
N ILE A 151 4.28 -1.68 -14.84
CA ILE A 151 5.36 -2.55 -14.38
C ILE A 151 4.81 -3.94 -14.11
N THR A 152 5.11 -4.88 -14.98
CA THR A 152 4.61 -6.27 -14.92
C THR A 152 5.42 -7.20 -14.00
N ARG A 153 6.55 -6.73 -13.48
CA ARG A 153 7.36 -7.45 -12.49
C ARG A 153 6.99 -7.00 -11.08
N TRP A 154 7.13 -7.89 -10.11
CA TRP A 154 6.97 -7.54 -8.71
C TRP A 154 7.97 -6.46 -8.29
N ARG A 155 7.46 -5.44 -7.60
CA ARG A 155 8.27 -4.39 -6.99
C ARG A 155 7.74 -3.99 -5.63
N LYS A 156 8.64 -3.53 -4.77
CA LYS A 156 8.29 -2.87 -3.53
C LYS A 156 7.99 -1.40 -3.82
N VAL A 157 6.83 -0.94 -3.40
CA VAL A 157 6.44 0.46 -3.40
C VAL A 157 6.45 0.95 -1.96
N ALA A 158 7.11 2.07 -1.71
CA ALA A 158 7.11 2.74 -0.42
C ALA A 158 6.69 4.19 -0.64
N VAL A 159 5.60 4.61 -0.01
CA VAL A 159 5.01 5.94 -0.14
C VAL A 159 5.07 6.65 1.21
N PRO A 160 5.94 7.65 1.38
CA PRO A 160 5.95 8.50 2.58
C PRO A 160 4.60 9.16 2.82
N PHE A 161 4.19 9.30 4.08
CA PHE A 161 2.95 10.01 4.42
C PHE A 161 3.00 11.50 4.07
N THR A 162 4.19 12.09 4.03
CA THR A 162 4.44 13.48 3.59
C THR A 162 4.08 13.74 2.13
N ASP A 163 3.98 12.69 1.32
CA ASP A 163 3.69 12.80 -0.11
C ASP A 163 2.18 12.91 -0.37
N PHE A 164 1.35 12.58 0.60
CA PHE A 164 -0.10 12.78 0.52
C PHE A 164 -0.46 14.24 0.81
N LYS A 165 -1.43 14.77 0.07
CA LYS A 165 -1.91 16.17 0.16
C LYS A 165 -3.39 16.21 0.46
#